data_AF-A0A8J3WN31-F1
#
_entry.id   AF-A0A8J3WN31-F1
#
_cell.length_a   1.000
_cell.length_b   1.000
_cell.length_c   1.000
_cell.angle_alpha   90.00
_cell.angle_beta   90.00
_cell.angle_gamma   90.00
#
_symmetry.space_group_name_H-M   'P 1'
#
loop_
_entity.id
_entity.type
_entity.pdbx_description
1 polymer ?
#
loop_
_entity_poly.entity_id
_entity_poly.type
_entity_poly.pdbx_seq_one_letter_code
_entity_poly.pdbx_strand_id
1 'polypeptide(L)'
;MAIDYDAGSCVGTDVTAGIPPAAALFHSLADETRLRIVQRLARGEARVVDLTAELALAQSTVSKHLACLRDCNLVDYRAEGRQSFYSLTRPELMDLLASAEQLLAATGHAVTLRPGSAVHRRAAGATDHDGAALAAGEAPA
;
A
#
# COMPACT_ATOMS: atom_id res chain seq x y z
N MET A 1 19.91 12.03 23.83
CA MET A 1 18.82 12.73 23.12
C MET A 1 17.81 11.66 22.76
N ALA A 2 16.73 11.58 23.53
CA ALA A 2 15.71 10.55 23.39
C ALA A 2 14.91 10.81 22.12
N ILE A 3 14.72 9.78 21.29
CA ILE A 3 13.76 9.83 20.19
C ILE A 3 12.49 9.18 20.73
N ASP A 4 11.57 10.02 21.19
CA ASP A 4 10.19 9.64 21.46
C ASP A 4 9.50 9.41 20.12
N TYR A 5 9.46 8.15 19.67
CA TYR A 5 8.63 7.71 18.55
C TYR A 5 7.32 7.21 19.16
N ASP A 6 6.35 8.11 19.33
CA ASP A 6 4.98 7.75 19.75
C ASP A 6 4.34 6.88 18.66
N ALA A 7 4.35 5.59 18.92
CA ALA A 7 3.88 4.53 18.04
C ALA A 7 2.34 4.54 17.98
N GLY A 8 1.81 5.41 17.13
CA GLY A 8 0.43 5.37 16.64
C GLY A 8 0.22 4.18 15.69
N SER A 9 0.00 3.01 16.30
CA SER A 9 -0.37 1.73 15.69
C SER A 9 -1.57 1.81 14.72
N CYS A 10 -1.38 1.32 13.50
CA CYS A 10 -2.39 0.50 12.80
C CYS A 10 -1.82 -0.36 11.65
N VAL A 11 -0.51 -0.47 11.46
CA VAL A 11 0.05 -1.56 10.65
C VAL A 11 -0.19 -2.83 11.44
N GLY A 12 -1.22 -3.57 11.04
CA GLY A 12 -1.46 -4.91 11.51
C GLY A 12 -0.22 -5.75 11.26
N THR A 13 0.67 -5.82 12.25
CA THR A 13 1.57 -6.93 12.44
C THR A 13 0.72 -8.12 12.92
N ASP A 14 -0.18 -8.59 12.05
CA ASP A 14 -0.33 -10.03 11.95
C ASP A 14 0.86 -10.46 11.10
N VAL A 15 2.00 -10.67 11.77
CA VAL A 15 3.01 -11.59 11.26
C VAL A 15 2.33 -12.94 11.29
N THR A 16 1.48 -13.18 10.29
CA THR A 16 1.00 -14.52 9.98
C THR A 16 2.26 -15.28 9.65
N ALA A 17 2.58 -16.24 10.52
CA ALA A 17 3.81 -17.02 10.50
C ALA A 17 4.35 -17.28 9.08
N GLY A 18 5.54 -16.78 8.77
CA GLY A 18 6.39 -17.38 7.73
C GLY A 18 6.91 -16.52 6.58
N ILE A 19 6.69 -15.20 6.52
CA ILE A 19 7.27 -14.37 5.45
C ILE A 19 8.53 -13.65 5.94
N PRO A 20 9.71 -13.84 5.32
CA PRO A 20 10.93 -13.11 5.67
C PRO A 20 10.73 -11.59 5.55
N PRO A 21 11.37 -10.76 6.39
CA PRO A 21 11.28 -9.29 6.30
C PRO A 21 11.59 -8.75 4.90
N ALA A 22 12.53 -9.39 4.18
CA ALA A 22 12.85 -9.05 2.79
C ALA A 22 11.63 -9.24 1.86
N ALA A 23 10.84 -10.29 2.04
CA ALA A 23 9.64 -10.52 1.22
C ALA A 23 8.52 -9.53 1.54
N ALA A 24 8.39 -9.06 2.80
CA ALA A 24 7.48 -7.97 3.14
C ALA A 24 7.89 -6.65 2.47
N LEU A 25 9.20 -6.34 2.44
CA LEU A 25 9.75 -5.20 1.71
C LEU A 25 9.46 -5.30 0.20
N PHE A 26 9.76 -6.43 -0.43
CA PHE A 26 9.47 -6.58 -1.86
C PHE A 26 7.96 -6.54 -2.15
N HIS A 27 7.12 -7.03 -1.23
CA HIS A 27 5.67 -6.89 -1.36
C HIS A 27 5.23 -5.42 -1.33
N SER A 28 5.82 -4.60 -0.46
CA SER A 28 5.57 -3.16 -0.46
C SER A 28 6.15 -2.44 -1.68
N LEU A 29 7.06 -3.04 -2.45
CA LEU A 29 7.57 -2.48 -3.71
C LEU A 29 6.88 -3.03 -4.97
N ALA A 30 6.15 -4.15 -4.88
CA ALA A 30 5.56 -4.86 -6.02
C ALA A 30 4.32 -4.18 -6.66
N ASP A 31 4.20 -2.85 -6.55
CA ASP A 31 3.12 -2.04 -7.14
C ASP A 31 3.70 -0.94 -8.00
N GLU A 32 3.19 -0.83 -9.23
CA GLU A 32 3.67 0.12 -10.22
C GLU A 32 3.59 1.57 -9.72
N THR A 33 2.50 1.94 -9.05
CA THR A 33 2.31 3.31 -8.55
C THR A 33 3.32 3.63 -7.46
N ARG A 34 3.58 2.69 -6.54
CA ARG A 34 4.58 2.88 -5.48
C ARG A 34 5.99 3.02 -6.06
N LEU A 35 6.35 2.23 -7.07
CA LEU A 35 7.65 2.38 -7.74
C LEU A 35 7.77 3.74 -8.45
N ARG A 36 6.71 4.20 -9.13
CA ARG A 36 6.71 5.53 -9.76
C ARG A 36 6.86 6.65 -8.73
N ILE A 37 6.22 6.54 -7.56
CA ILE A 37 6.38 7.49 -6.45
C ILE A 37 7.84 7.48 -5.96
N VAL A 38 8.41 6.31 -5.70
CA VAL A 38 9.81 6.17 -5.25
C VAL A 38 10.78 6.78 -6.26
N GLN A 39 10.64 6.46 -7.55
CA GLN A 39 11.47 7.04 -8.62
C GLN A 39 11.35 8.56 -8.70
N ARG A 40 10.15 9.11 -8.44
CA ARG A 40 9.95 10.55 -8.40
C ARG A 40 10.62 11.20 -7.19
N LEU A 41 10.53 10.58 -6.02
CA LEU A 41 11.15 11.05 -4.79
C LEU A 41 12.69 10.90 -4.82
N ALA A 42 13.22 9.97 -5.63
CA ALA A 42 14.65 9.84 -5.87
C ALA A 42 15.28 11.05 -6.56
N ARG A 43 14.46 11.85 -7.26
CA ARG A 43 14.91 13.11 -7.90
C ARG A 43 14.86 14.31 -6.96
N GLY A 44 14.35 14.14 -5.74
CA GLY A 44 14.17 15.19 -4.75
C GLY A 44 12.80 15.14 -4.09
N GLU A 45 12.64 15.93 -3.03
CA GLU A 45 11.39 16.01 -2.29
C GLU A 45 10.22 16.49 -3.15
N ALA A 46 9.02 15.99 -2.87
CA ALA A 46 7.81 16.32 -3.62
C ALA A 46 6.59 16.43 -2.71
N ARG A 47 5.65 17.30 -3.06
CA ARG A 47 4.40 17.40 -2.31
C ARG A 47 3.41 16.36 -2.82
N VAL A 48 2.45 16.01 -1.97
CA VAL A 48 1.34 15.11 -2.36
C VAL A 48 0.62 15.63 -3.59
N VAL A 49 0.39 16.94 -3.67
CA VAL A 49 -0.30 17.57 -4.81
C VAL A 49 0.49 17.43 -6.13
N ASP A 50 1.81 17.52 -6.06
CA ASP A 50 2.68 17.35 -7.24
C ASP A 50 2.66 15.89 -7.69
N LEU A 51 2.74 14.94 -6.74
CA LEU A 51 2.62 13.51 -7.02
C LEU A 51 1.27 13.15 -7.65
N THR A 52 0.17 13.73 -7.17
CA THR A 52 -1.16 13.49 -7.76
C THR A 52 -1.28 14.01 -9.18
N ALA A 53 -0.67 15.17 -9.47
CA ALA A 53 -0.69 15.77 -10.79
C ALA A 53 0.18 14.97 -11.77
N GLU A 54 1.39 14.58 -11.37
CA GLU A 54 2.32 13.83 -12.21
C GLU A 54 1.86 12.39 -12.48
N LEU A 55 1.21 11.74 -11.50
CA LEU A 55 0.73 10.36 -11.63
C LEU A 55 -0.69 10.29 -12.23
N ALA A 56 -1.39 11.42 -12.36
CA ALA A 56 -2.81 11.49 -12.75
C ALA A 56 -3.72 10.61 -11.88
N LEU A 57 -3.46 10.60 -10.56
CA LEU A 57 -4.19 9.79 -9.59
C LEU A 57 -4.89 10.67 -8.54
N ALA A 58 -5.98 10.14 -7.98
CA ALA A 58 -6.65 10.77 -6.86
C ALA A 58 -5.75 10.88 -5.63
N GLN A 59 -5.92 11.96 -4.86
CA GLN A 59 -5.13 12.22 -3.64
C GLN A 59 -5.27 11.12 -2.58
N SER A 60 -6.45 10.53 -2.44
CA SER A 60 -6.70 9.40 -1.53
C SER A 60 -5.87 8.17 -1.90
N THR A 61 -5.76 7.87 -3.20
CA THR A 61 -4.94 6.78 -3.73
C THR A 61 -3.46 7.02 -3.44
N VAL A 62 -2.93 8.21 -3.79
CA VAL A 62 -1.52 8.56 -3.54
C VAL A 62 -1.20 8.52 -2.05
N SER A 63 -2.08 9.05 -1.20
CA SER A 63 -1.89 9.03 0.26
C SER A 63 -1.84 7.61 0.82
N LYS A 64 -2.65 6.69 0.30
CA LYS A 64 -2.62 5.27 0.69
C LYS A 64 -1.29 4.61 0.29
N HIS A 65 -0.78 4.88 -0.91
CA HIS A 65 0.51 4.38 -1.34
C HIS A 65 1.66 4.95 -0.49
N LEU A 66 1.63 6.25 -0.17
CA LEU A 66 2.61 6.89 0.70
C LEU A 66 2.57 6.33 2.12
N ALA A 67 1.37 6.05 2.67
CA ALA A 67 1.25 5.40 3.97
C ALA A 67 1.93 4.03 3.98
N CYS A 68 1.65 3.18 2.99
CA CYS A 68 2.29 1.86 2.86
C CYS A 68 3.82 1.95 2.73
N LEU A 69 4.34 2.95 2.01
CA LEU A 69 5.80 3.18 1.90
C LEU A 69 6.41 3.68 3.22
N ARG A 70 5.68 4.50 3.99
CA ARG A 70 6.11 4.96 5.33
C ARG A 70 6.13 3.81 6.33
N ASP A 71 5.14 2.91 6.28
CA ASP A 71 5.07 1.74 7.15
C ASP A 71 6.29 0.82 6.99
N CYS A 72 6.94 0.87 5.82
CA CYS A 72 8.18 0.15 5.52
C CYS A 72 9.45 1.00 5.73
N ASN A 73 9.35 2.20 6.31
CA ASN A 73 10.45 3.16 6.49
C ASN A 73 11.22 3.52 5.19
N LEU A 74 10.54 3.50 4.04
CA LEU A 74 11.16 3.84 2.75
C LEU A 74 11.06 5.33 2.43
N VAL A 75 9.98 5.97 2.88
CA VAL A 75 9.74 7.40 2.72
C VAL A 75 9.42 8.04 4.06
N ASP A 76 9.67 9.33 4.17
CA ASP A 76 9.25 10.15 5.29
C ASP A 76 8.68 11.48 4.77
N TYR A 77 8.02 12.24 5.65
CA TYR A 77 7.45 13.52 5.31
C TYR A 77 7.77 14.60 6.35
N ARG A 78 7.87 15.84 5.85
CA ARG A 78 7.94 17.04 6.66
C ARG A 78 6.75 17.93 6.35
N ALA A 79 6.17 18.52 7.39
CA ALA A 79 5.13 19.52 7.23
C ALA A 79 5.77 20.91 7.07
N GLU A 80 5.40 21.63 6.01
CA GLU A 80 5.79 23.02 5.81
C GLU A 80 4.53 23.84 5.52
N GLY A 81 4.09 24.58 6.53
CA GLY A 81 2.82 25.33 6.49
C GLY A 81 1.62 24.39 6.33
N ARG A 82 0.89 24.52 5.21
CA ARG A 82 -0.29 23.69 4.88
C ARG A 82 0.06 22.53 3.95
N GLN A 83 1.34 22.34 3.64
CA GLN A 83 1.80 21.37 2.66
C GLN A 83 2.65 20.29 3.34
N SER A 84 2.54 19.06 2.84
CA SER A 84 3.38 17.93 3.27
C SER A 84 4.33 17.56 2.15
N PHE A 85 5.63 17.67 2.43
CA PHE A 85 6.72 17.31 1.53
C PHE A 85 7.21 15.92 1.88
N TYR A 86 7.25 15.02 0.91
CA TYR A 86 7.73 13.66 1.07
C TYR A 86 9.14 13.54 0.49
N SER A 87 9.95 12.69 1.10
CA SER A 87 11.32 12.40 0.70
C SER A 87 11.63 10.92 0.90
N LEU A 88 12.63 10.39 0.17
CA LEU A 88 13.15 9.06 0.42
C LEU A 88 14.06 9.07 1.65
N THR A 89 13.82 8.14 2.57
CA THR A 89 14.65 7.94 3.75
C THR A 89 15.88 7.08 3.44
N ARG A 90 15.76 6.23 2.42
CA ARG A 90 16.76 5.21 2.04
C ARG A 90 17.15 5.38 0.58
N PRO A 91 18.18 6.19 0.25
CA PRO A 91 18.64 6.33 -1.13
C PRO A 91 19.18 5.01 -1.71
N GLU A 92 19.66 4.09 -0.86
CA GLU A 92 20.18 2.77 -1.25
C GLU A 92 19.12 1.87 -1.91
N LEU A 93 17.83 2.20 -1.73
CA LEU A 93 16.73 1.56 -2.44
C LEU A 93 16.89 1.69 -3.96
N MET A 94 17.43 2.79 -4.45
CA MET A 94 17.65 2.98 -5.89
C MET A 94 18.74 2.07 -6.43
N ASP A 95 19.79 1.80 -5.66
CA ASP A 95 20.84 0.86 -6.03
C ASP A 95 20.30 -0.58 -6.10
N LEU A 96 19.40 -0.93 -5.17
CA LEU A 96 18.70 -2.21 -5.19
C LEU A 96 17.83 -2.36 -6.44
N LEU A 97 17.05 -1.33 -6.80
CA LEU A 97 16.22 -1.35 -8.00
C LEU A 97 17.07 -1.44 -9.28
N ALA A 98 18.18 -0.69 -9.35
CA ALA A 98 19.11 -0.76 -10.47
C ALA A 98 19.75 -2.16 -10.59
N SER A 99 20.11 -2.78 -9.45
CA SER A 99 20.65 -4.15 -9.44
C SER A 99 19.62 -5.17 -9.91
N ALA A 100 18.34 -4.99 -9.54
CA ALA A 100 17.26 -5.83 -10.03
C ALA A 100 17.10 -5.70 -11.56
N GLU A 101 17.13 -4.48 -12.10
CA GLU A 101 17.09 -4.24 -13.55
C GLU A 101 18.27 -4.90 -14.29
N GLN A 102 19.48 -4.84 -13.74
CA GLN A 102 20.65 -5.53 -14.31
C GLN A 102 20.47 -7.05 -14.36
N LEU A 103 19.93 -7.65 -13.30
CA LEU A 103 19.63 -9.09 -13.27
C LEU A 103 18.54 -9.45 -14.28
N LEU A 104 17.51 -8.63 -14.44
CA LEU A 104 16.45 -8.83 -15.44
C LEU A 104 16.99 -8.76 -16.86
N ALA A 105 17.90 -7.82 -17.13
CA ALA A 105 18.59 -7.71 -18.41
C ALA A 105 19.46 -8.94 -18.69
N ALA A 106 20.18 -9.45 -17.70
CA ALA A 106 21.03 -10.64 -17.83
C ALA A 106 20.25 -11.95 -17.98
N THR A 107 19.05 -12.05 -17.38
CA THR A 107 18.22 -13.27 -17.38
C THR A 107 17.16 -13.30 -18.49
N GLY A 108 17.06 -12.25 -19.31
CA GLY A 108 16.23 -12.22 -20.51
C GLY A 108 14.77 -11.77 -20.29
N HIS A 109 14.51 -10.84 -19.37
CA HIS A 109 13.19 -10.23 -19.11
C HIS A 109 12.02 -11.22 -18.94
N ALA A 110 12.29 -12.48 -18.59
CA ALA A 110 11.28 -13.52 -18.39
C ALA A 110 10.49 -13.33 -17.07
N VAL A 111 10.16 -12.08 -16.72
CA VAL A 111 9.31 -11.72 -15.59
C VAL A 111 7.96 -11.29 -16.14
N THR A 112 7.25 -12.26 -16.72
CA THR A 112 5.80 -12.19 -16.76
C THR A 112 5.31 -12.37 -15.33
N LEU A 113 4.98 -11.27 -14.66
CA LEU A 113 4.08 -11.31 -13.51
C LEU A 113 2.82 -12.04 -14.00
N ARG A 114 2.70 -13.34 -13.73
CA ARG A 114 1.53 -14.11 -14.15
C ARG A 114 0.32 -13.40 -13.50
N PRO A 115 -0.63 -12.85 -14.27
CA PRO A 115 -1.83 -12.31 -13.68
C PRO A 115 -2.62 -13.52 -13.15
N GLY A 116 -2.49 -13.81 -11.86
CA GLY A 116 -3.06 -15.05 -11.34
C GLY A 116 -2.54 -15.50 -9.99
N SER A 117 -2.72 -14.68 -8.97
CA SER A 117 -3.09 -15.22 -7.65
C SER A 117 -4.22 -14.38 -7.10
N ALA A 118 -5.43 -14.61 -7.62
CA ALA A 118 -6.63 -14.29 -6.88
C ALA A 118 -6.57 -15.10 -5.57
N VAL A 119 -6.04 -14.48 -4.51
CA VAL A 119 -6.12 -15.03 -3.16
C VAL A 119 -7.60 -15.21 -2.86
N HIS A 120 -7.97 -16.45 -2.55
CA HIS A 120 -9.32 -16.87 -2.23
C HIS A 120 -10.02 -15.85 -1.31
N ARG A 121 -10.99 -15.12 -1.86
CA ARG A 121 -12.06 -14.55 -1.05
C ARG A 121 -12.86 -15.73 -0.50
N ARG A 122 -12.55 -16.17 0.72
CA ARG A 122 -13.45 -17.08 1.44
C ARG A 122 -14.71 -16.28 1.77
N ALA A 123 -15.74 -16.46 0.97
CA ALA A 123 -17.10 -16.15 1.35
C ALA A 123 -17.47 -17.06 2.53
N ALA A 124 -17.60 -16.49 3.72
CA ALA A 124 -18.58 -16.94 4.69
C ALA A 124 -19.74 -15.94 4.50
N GLY A 125 -20.87 -16.29 3.90
CA GLY A 125 -21.68 -17.47 4.12
C GLY A 125 -23.04 -16.91 4.52
N ALA A 126 -23.87 -16.62 3.51
CA ALA A 126 -25.28 -16.36 3.68
C ALA A 126 -25.99 -17.70 3.94
N THR A 127 -26.89 -17.73 4.91
CA THR A 127 -27.98 -18.69 4.98
C THR A 127 -29.26 -17.91 5.24
N ASP A 128 -29.98 -17.70 4.13
CA ASP A 128 -31.40 -17.97 3.90
C ASP A 128 -32.48 -17.34 4.82
N HIS A 129 -33.32 -16.54 4.14
CA HIS A 129 -34.70 -16.27 4.51
C HIS A 129 -35.56 -17.52 4.28
N ASP A 130 -36.39 -17.91 5.25
CA ASP A 130 -37.86 -17.87 5.13
C ASP A 130 -38.55 -18.55 6.32
N GLY A 131 -39.52 -17.84 6.92
CA GLY A 131 -40.27 -18.32 8.08
C GLY A 131 -41.37 -17.34 8.54
N ALA A 132 -42.39 -17.18 7.69
CA ALA A 132 -43.79 -16.93 8.03
C ALA A 132 -44.18 -15.88 9.09
N ALA A 133 -44.77 -14.76 8.64
CA ALA A 133 -45.69 -13.94 9.43
C ALA A 133 -46.90 -13.48 8.60
N LEU A 134 -47.99 -14.23 8.69
CA LEU A 134 -49.39 -13.92 8.37
C LEU A 134 -50.17 -14.72 9.44
N ALA A 135 -51.18 -14.25 10.17
CA ALA A 135 -51.93 -13.01 10.19
C ALA A 135 -52.66 -12.94 11.55
N ALA A 136 -53.00 -11.74 12.00
CA ALA A 136 -54.18 -11.51 12.83
C ALA A 136 -54.60 -10.04 12.68
N GLY A 137 -55.44 -9.77 11.69
CA GLY A 137 -56.41 -8.69 11.80
C GLY A 137 -57.52 -9.15 12.74
N GLU A 138 -58.00 -8.25 13.60
CA GLU A 138 -59.41 -7.82 13.64
C GLU A 138 -59.57 -6.89 14.85
N ALA A 139 -59.76 -5.60 14.60
CA ALA A 139 -60.51 -4.72 15.49
C ALA A 139 -61.88 -4.52 14.83
N PRO A 140 -62.98 -4.52 15.60
CA PRO A 140 -63.93 -3.44 15.36
C PRO A 140 -64.63 -2.88 16.60
N ALA A 141 -65.06 -1.63 16.40
CA ALA A 141 -66.13 -0.84 17.05
C ALA A 141 -65.90 -0.32 18.49
#